data_AF-C1MPD8-F1
#
_entry.id   AF-C1MPD8-F1
#
_cell.length_a   1.000
_cell.length_b   1.000
_cell.length_c   1.000
_cell.angle_alpha   90.00
_cell.angle_beta   90.00
_cell.angle_gamma   90.00
#
_symmetry.space_group_name_H-M   'P 1'
#
loop_
_entity.id
_entity.type
_entity.pdbx_description
1 polymer ?
#
loop_
_entity_poly.entity_id
_entity_poly.type
_entity_poly.pdbx_seq_one_letter_code
_entity_poly.pdbx_strand_id
1 'polypeptide(L)'
;MIVVAVGANSQWGVILKTLIVEPNSTPLQDRLDVLVVTIGNFGIGAAILTFVVSMIRWTSEGASGEGWDGTKVLQYLINSITIVVVAIPEGLPLAITLGLAFAMRKMMQDQNLVRRLEACETMGSATQLNADKTGTLTQNRMTVTDAYLGGKQYGEGDVPPSDVSDAFASMLAESICVNSDANLAMNENGTVDHIGSKTECALLQLVEDLRTAGKGNLEESDGFAYYRGREKHKVEQRYHFTSARKRMSTAIGMHHSGSTQGTRLHCKGASEIVVKLCTKQMMADGTVEPFGADDLKSAEEAITQMASRGLRTLCIAYSEMQVDPSTLDPERPPEENLTLIGIAGIKDPIRPETAEAVALLRNAGVTVRMVTGDNALTAEAIAREAGILVDGDDGLILEGPVFRKMSRAEQEAVAVKIKVLARSSPSDKLMLCEVQKALGEVVAVTGDGTNDAPALKEADVGFALGIAGTEIAKEACDIVILDDNIRSMAKAVLWGRNVFMSIRKFLQFQLVVNVVAVTLNFFSACYGLEELPLGPVPLLWVNMIMDSMGALALATEPPSPDLMKRQPFGRSAPLVNQEMWRNICVQAFYQFLGRRCWGSTSTTETPNTKRFSSTPSSSTRS
;
A
#
# COMPACT_ATOMS: atom_id res chain seq x y z
N MET A 1 21.90 -35.23 -3.61
CA MET A 1 21.60 -33.84 -4.05
C MET A 1 22.93 -33.13 -4.25
N ILE A 2 23.19 -32.53 -5.43
CA ILE A 2 24.43 -31.78 -5.70
C ILE A 2 24.10 -30.29 -5.59
N VAL A 3 24.89 -29.54 -4.83
CA VAL A 3 24.73 -28.08 -4.72
C VAL A 3 25.31 -27.42 -5.96
N VAL A 4 24.48 -26.69 -6.71
CA VAL A 4 24.86 -26.04 -7.98
C VAL A 4 25.30 -24.58 -7.82
N ALA A 5 24.91 -23.90 -6.74
CA ALA A 5 25.29 -22.52 -6.44
C ALA A 5 25.14 -22.21 -4.95
N VAL A 6 25.99 -21.33 -4.41
CA VAL A 6 25.96 -20.86 -3.02
C VAL A 6 26.25 -19.36 -2.94
N GLY A 7 25.81 -18.72 -1.85
CA GLY A 7 26.08 -17.30 -1.58
C GLY A 7 25.57 -16.38 -2.70
N ALA A 8 26.41 -15.44 -3.12
CA ALA A 8 26.09 -14.43 -4.15
C ALA A 8 25.70 -15.01 -5.52
N ASN A 9 26.15 -16.23 -5.85
CA ASN A 9 25.84 -16.88 -7.12
C ASN A 9 24.53 -17.70 -7.07
N SER A 10 23.93 -17.85 -5.88
CA SER A 10 22.58 -18.40 -5.77
C SER A 10 21.55 -17.42 -6.32
N GLN A 11 20.35 -17.90 -6.68
CA GLN A 11 19.25 -17.04 -7.10
C GLN A 11 18.95 -15.95 -6.04
N TRP A 12 19.05 -16.32 -4.76
CA TRP A 12 18.90 -15.37 -3.66
C TRP A 12 20.00 -14.31 -3.66
N GLY A 13 21.25 -14.72 -3.82
CA GLY A 13 22.40 -13.82 -3.87
C GLY A 13 22.38 -12.85 -5.05
N VAL A 14 21.89 -13.29 -6.21
CA VAL A 14 21.71 -12.46 -7.39
C VAL A 14 20.67 -11.37 -7.14
N ILE A 15 19.49 -11.73 -6.60
CA ILE A 15 18.44 -10.77 -6.25
C ILE A 15 18.96 -9.77 -5.22
N LEU A 16 19.64 -10.24 -4.17
CA LEU A 16 20.12 -9.39 -3.08
C LEU A 16 21.19 -8.39 -3.56
N LYS A 17 22.03 -8.77 -4.53
CA LYS A 17 22.99 -7.85 -5.14
C LYS A 17 22.30 -6.70 -5.89
N THR A 18 21.16 -6.97 -6.53
CA THR A 18 20.33 -5.94 -7.19
C THR A 18 19.66 -4.99 -6.18
N LEU A 19 19.51 -5.39 -4.91
CA LEU A 19 18.92 -4.55 -3.86
C LEU A 19 19.91 -3.53 -3.27
N ILE A 20 21.22 -3.72 -3.50
CA ILE A 20 22.30 -2.82 -3.07
C ILE A 20 22.50 -1.75 -4.15
N VAL A 21 21.57 -0.80 -4.21
CA VAL A 21 21.64 0.40 -5.05
C VAL A 21 21.47 1.61 -4.14
N GLU A 22 22.23 2.68 -4.40
CA GLU A 22 22.11 3.93 -3.67
C GLU A 22 20.74 4.57 -3.94
N PRO A 23 20.04 5.07 -2.89
CA PRO A 23 18.76 5.73 -3.07
C PRO A 23 18.91 7.01 -3.88
N ASN A 24 17.97 7.25 -4.81
CA ASN A 24 17.86 8.51 -5.52
C ASN A 24 17.33 9.62 -4.59
N SER A 25 17.56 10.88 -4.95
CA SER A 25 16.99 12.03 -4.22
C SER A 25 15.46 12.02 -4.26
N THR A 26 14.84 12.45 -3.16
CA THR A 26 13.38 12.53 -3.06
C THR A 26 12.81 13.77 -3.74
N PRO A 27 11.54 13.74 -4.19
CA PRO A 27 10.88 14.94 -4.74
C PRO A 27 10.92 16.14 -3.79
N LEU A 28 10.80 15.94 -2.47
CA LEU A 28 10.93 17.03 -1.51
C LEU A 28 12.36 17.56 -1.42
N GLN A 29 13.38 16.70 -1.34
CA GLN A 29 14.79 17.13 -1.29
C GLN A 29 15.14 18.00 -2.52
N ASP A 30 14.78 17.53 -3.72
CA ASP A 30 15.00 18.28 -4.96
C ASP A 30 14.35 19.68 -4.92
N ARG A 31 13.13 19.78 -4.36
CA ARG A 31 12.40 21.05 -4.21
C ARG A 31 13.04 21.97 -3.18
N LEU A 32 13.55 21.41 -2.10
CA LEU A 32 14.19 22.17 -1.03
C LEU A 32 15.51 22.77 -1.49
N ASP A 33 16.31 22.02 -2.24
CA ASP A 33 17.58 22.52 -2.77
C ASP A 33 17.36 23.74 -3.66
N VAL A 34 16.38 23.68 -4.56
CA VAL A 34 15.99 24.82 -5.41
C VAL A 34 15.53 26.00 -4.55
N LEU A 35 14.74 25.76 -3.51
CA LEU A 35 14.23 26.80 -2.62
C LEU A 35 15.35 27.47 -1.81
N VAL A 36 16.24 26.67 -1.21
CA VAL A 36 17.38 27.14 -0.41
C VAL A 36 18.31 28.00 -1.26
N VAL A 37 18.64 27.56 -2.48
CA VAL A 37 19.46 28.36 -3.42
C VAL A 37 18.77 29.67 -3.79
N THR A 38 17.45 29.64 -4.05
CA THR A 38 16.69 30.84 -4.42
C THR A 38 16.65 31.87 -3.29
N ILE A 39 16.34 31.43 -2.06
CA ILE A 39 16.29 32.29 -0.88
C ILE A 39 17.69 32.80 -0.51
N GLY A 40 18.70 31.94 -0.59
CA GLY A 40 20.10 32.31 -0.32
C GLY A 40 20.58 33.41 -1.27
N ASN A 41 20.32 33.27 -2.57
CA ASN A 41 20.67 34.29 -3.56
C ASN A 41 19.93 35.61 -3.31
N PHE A 42 18.65 35.57 -2.94
CA PHE A 42 17.88 36.76 -2.56
C PHE A 42 18.48 37.45 -1.32
N GLY A 43 18.80 36.69 -0.27
CA GLY A 43 19.39 37.20 0.96
C GLY A 43 20.77 37.85 0.74
N ILE A 44 21.64 37.20 -0.02
CA ILE A 44 22.96 37.72 -0.39
C ILE A 44 22.80 39.01 -1.21
N GLY A 45 21.91 39.01 -2.21
CA GLY A 45 21.64 40.20 -3.01
C GLY A 45 21.16 41.39 -2.17
N ALA A 46 20.23 41.16 -1.24
CA ALA A 46 19.73 42.19 -0.33
C ALA A 46 20.81 42.71 0.63
N ALA A 47 21.67 41.83 1.15
CA ALA A 47 22.77 42.18 2.02
C ALA A 47 23.82 43.05 1.31
N ILE A 48 24.24 42.65 0.09
CA ILE A 48 25.17 43.45 -0.72
C ILE A 48 24.57 44.82 -1.03
N LEU A 49 23.30 44.86 -1.43
CA LEU A 49 22.63 46.12 -1.75
C LEU A 49 22.57 47.05 -0.52
N THR A 50 22.22 46.50 0.65
CA THR A 50 22.17 47.24 1.92
C THR A 50 23.55 47.78 2.32
N PHE A 51 24.60 46.97 2.15
CA PHE A 51 25.98 47.37 2.40
C PHE A 51 26.41 48.52 1.49
N VAL A 52 26.15 48.41 0.18
CA VAL A 52 26.51 49.43 -0.81
C VAL A 52 25.77 50.74 -0.54
N VAL A 53 24.47 50.69 -0.26
CA VAL A 53 23.69 51.89 0.07
C VAL A 53 24.24 52.57 1.33
N SER A 54 24.56 51.79 2.36
CA SER A 54 25.13 52.31 3.61
C SER A 54 26.53 52.92 3.39
N MET A 55 27.36 52.30 2.55
CA MET A 55 28.68 52.82 2.18
C MET A 55 28.61 54.12 1.38
N ILE A 56 27.67 54.23 0.42
CA ILE A 56 27.44 55.46 -0.33
C ILE A 56 27.01 56.59 0.60
N ARG A 57 26.18 56.28 1.60
CA ARG A 57 25.75 57.30 2.57
C ARG A 57 26.88 57.73 3.49
N TRP A 58 27.68 56.80 3.97
CA TRP A 58 28.86 57.08 4.79
C TRP A 58 29.88 57.97 4.06
N THR A 59 30.13 57.71 2.77
CA THR A 59 31.03 58.59 1.98
C THR A 59 30.42 59.97 1.75
N SER A 60 29.09 60.08 1.59
CA SER A 60 28.39 61.36 1.47
C SER A 60 28.42 62.16 2.78
N GLU A 61 28.12 61.53 3.91
CA GLU A 61 28.15 62.15 5.26
C GLU A 61 29.59 62.60 5.61
N GLY A 62 30.59 61.75 5.34
CA GLY A 62 32.01 62.07 5.53
C GLY A 62 32.49 63.24 4.64
N ALA A 63 32.02 63.32 3.40
CA ALA A 63 32.30 64.44 2.50
C ALA A 63 31.58 65.75 2.91
N SER A 64 30.46 65.64 3.62
CA SER A 64 29.65 66.77 4.10
C SER A 64 30.18 67.39 5.41
N GLY A 65 31.21 66.79 6.02
CA GLY A 65 31.93 67.35 7.17
C GLY A 65 31.67 66.67 8.52
N GLU A 66 30.94 65.55 8.57
CA GLU A 66 30.64 64.84 9.83
C GLU A 66 31.79 63.93 10.34
N GLY A 67 32.91 63.86 9.59
CA GLY A 67 34.08 63.05 9.96
C GLY A 67 33.97 61.59 9.53
N TRP A 68 35.13 60.94 9.39
CA TRP A 68 35.23 59.55 8.92
C TRP A 68 35.29 58.59 10.10
N ASP A 69 34.13 58.13 10.57
CA ASP A 69 34.06 57.12 11.62
C ASP A 69 34.10 55.70 11.02
N GLY A 70 35.21 54.99 11.23
CA GLY A 70 35.40 53.62 10.77
C GLY A 70 34.57 52.59 11.53
N THR A 71 34.06 52.90 12.72
CA THR A 71 33.21 51.99 13.50
C THR A 71 31.85 51.76 12.81
N LYS A 72 31.33 52.78 12.09
CA LYS A 72 30.12 52.68 11.26
C LYS A 72 30.26 51.63 10.14
N VAL A 73 31.43 51.53 9.52
CA VAL A 73 31.69 50.54 8.46
C VAL A 73 31.61 49.11 9.00
N LEU A 74 32.17 48.88 10.19
CA LEU A 74 32.05 47.59 10.88
C LEU A 74 30.59 47.28 11.23
N GLN A 75 29.82 48.28 11.70
CA GLN A 75 28.40 48.14 11.98
C GLN A 75 27.61 47.75 10.71
N TYR A 76 27.87 48.39 9.56
CA TYR A 76 27.22 48.07 8.30
C TYR A 76 27.57 46.66 7.81
N LEU A 77 28.81 46.22 8.01
CA LEU A 77 29.22 44.85 7.70
C LEU A 77 28.48 43.83 8.59
N ILE A 78 28.42 44.06 9.90
CA ILE A 78 27.68 43.21 10.85
C ILE A 78 26.20 43.15 10.46
N ASN A 79 25.59 44.28 10.13
CA ASN A 79 24.18 44.36 9.70
C ASN A 79 23.95 43.58 8.39
N SER A 80 24.88 43.65 7.44
CA SER A 80 24.79 42.93 6.17
C SER A 80 24.92 41.42 6.37
N ILE A 81 25.86 40.96 7.22
CA ILE A 81 25.98 39.55 7.60
C ILE A 81 24.70 39.07 8.30
N THR A 82 24.16 39.89 9.19
CA THR A 82 22.91 39.59 9.92
C THR A 82 21.72 39.39 8.96
N ILE A 83 21.63 40.19 7.88
CA ILE A 83 20.60 40.02 6.84
C ILE A 83 20.74 38.66 6.14
N VAL A 84 21.98 38.24 5.83
CA VAL A 84 22.22 36.92 5.21
C VAL A 84 21.77 35.79 6.14
N VAL A 85 22.18 35.83 7.42
CA VAL A 85 21.83 34.81 8.41
C VAL A 85 20.32 34.66 8.54
N VAL A 86 19.58 35.77 8.61
CA VAL A 86 18.11 35.71 8.76
C VAL A 86 17.37 35.40 7.47
N ALA A 87 17.97 35.64 6.31
CA ALA A 87 17.37 35.20 5.05
C ALA A 87 17.36 33.67 4.93
N ILE A 88 18.42 32.99 5.39
CA ILE A 88 18.56 31.53 5.26
C ILE A 88 17.64 30.82 6.28
N PRO A 89 16.75 29.91 5.83
CA PRO A 89 15.84 29.20 6.73
C PRO A 89 16.51 27.97 7.34
N GLU A 90 17.23 28.15 8.44
CA GLU A 90 17.95 27.07 9.15
C GLU A 90 16.99 26.05 9.80
N GLY A 91 15.78 26.47 10.18
CA GLY A 91 14.75 25.61 10.77
C GLY A 91 14.11 24.62 9.80
N LEU A 92 14.34 24.76 8.49
CA LEU A 92 13.65 23.98 7.48
C LEU A 92 13.99 22.48 7.53
N PRO A 93 15.26 22.05 7.56
CA PRO A 93 15.61 20.63 7.75
C PRO A 93 15.05 20.04 9.05
N LEU A 94 15.01 20.84 10.12
CA LEU A 94 14.47 20.43 11.42
C LEU A 94 12.95 20.20 11.34
N ALA A 95 12.22 21.14 10.73
CA ALA A 95 10.76 21.04 10.57
C ALA A 95 10.35 19.79 9.78
N ILE A 96 11.07 19.50 8.71
CA ILE A 96 10.83 18.32 7.88
C ILE A 96 11.07 17.04 8.68
N THR A 97 12.22 16.95 9.36
CA THR A 97 12.58 15.77 10.14
C THR A 97 11.57 15.51 11.26
N LEU A 98 11.15 16.55 11.98
CA LEU A 98 10.14 16.45 13.04
C LEU A 98 8.76 16.07 12.50
N GLY A 99 8.33 16.70 11.40
CA GLY A 99 7.06 16.38 10.75
C GLY A 99 6.99 14.95 10.26
N LEU A 100 8.06 14.47 9.60
CA LEU A 100 8.18 13.09 9.13
C LEU A 100 8.21 12.09 10.30
N ALA A 101 8.99 12.38 11.36
CA ALA A 101 9.05 11.50 12.53
C ALA A 101 7.69 11.39 13.24
N PHE A 102 6.96 12.50 13.36
CA PHE A 102 5.61 12.51 13.92
C PHE A 102 4.63 11.71 13.04
N ALA A 103 4.64 11.96 11.73
CA ALA A 103 3.78 11.25 10.78
C ALA A 103 4.08 9.75 10.76
N MET A 104 5.35 9.34 10.79
CA MET A 104 5.76 7.93 10.86
C MET A 104 5.18 7.23 12.10
N ARG A 105 5.27 7.86 13.27
CA ARG A 105 4.70 7.30 14.51
C ARG A 105 3.19 7.11 14.39
N LYS A 106 2.50 8.04 13.72
CA LYS A 106 1.05 7.95 13.48
C LYS A 106 0.69 6.92 12.42
N MET A 107 1.44 6.85 11.33
CA MET A 107 1.30 5.83 10.29
C MET A 107 1.47 4.42 10.86
N MET A 108 2.41 4.22 11.79
CA MET A 108 2.58 2.93 12.48
C MET A 108 1.33 2.54 13.29
N GLN A 109 0.66 3.50 13.93
CA GLN A 109 -0.64 3.26 14.60
C GLN A 109 -1.73 2.90 13.59
N ASP A 110 -1.65 3.47 12.39
CA ASP A 110 -2.49 3.17 11.23
C ASP A 110 -2.02 1.96 10.39
N GLN A 111 -1.29 1.02 11.00
CA GLN A 111 -0.82 -0.23 10.37
C GLN A 111 0.18 -0.06 9.21
N ASN A 112 0.80 1.12 9.06
CA ASN A 112 1.83 1.40 8.08
C ASN A 112 3.20 1.60 8.76
N LEU A 113 4.06 0.59 8.71
CA LEU A 113 5.42 0.68 9.21
C LEU A 113 6.34 1.29 8.14
N VAL A 114 6.65 2.58 8.29
CA VAL A 114 7.58 3.29 7.41
C VAL A 114 9.03 2.90 7.78
N ARG A 115 9.77 2.29 6.85
CA ARG A 115 11.19 1.95 7.03
C ARG A 115 12.12 3.09 6.63
N ARG A 116 11.71 3.87 5.62
CA ARG A 116 12.43 5.06 5.15
C ARG A 116 11.57 6.31 5.27
N LEU A 117 12.02 7.28 6.06
CA LEU A 117 11.27 8.51 6.36
C LEU A 117 10.80 9.23 5.09
N GLU A 118 11.67 9.25 4.10
CA GLU A 118 11.48 9.82 2.77
C GLU A 118 10.23 9.28 2.04
N ALA A 119 9.94 7.99 2.17
CA ALA A 119 8.80 7.37 1.50
C ALA A 119 7.44 7.88 2.01
N CYS A 120 7.40 8.39 3.25
CA CYS A 120 6.20 9.04 3.79
C CYS A 120 5.83 10.28 2.96
N GLU A 121 6.80 11.11 2.58
CA GLU A 121 6.56 12.28 1.73
C GLU A 121 6.23 11.89 0.29
N THR A 122 7.05 11.02 -0.30
CA THR A 122 6.91 10.60 -1.69
C THR A 122 5.51 10.04 -1.96
N MET A 123 4.93 9.29 -1.01
CA MET A 123 3.58 8.75 -1.15
C MET A 123 2.50 9.83 -1.25
N GLY A 124 2.71 11.01 -0.68
CA GLY A 124 1.82 12.16 -0.84
C GLY A 124 1.75 12.71 -2.27
N SER A 125 2.83 12.48 -3.04
CA SER A 125 2.96 12.89 -4.44
C SER A 125 2.68 11.75 -5.43
N ALA A 126 2.37 10.54 -4.95
CA ALA A 126 2.09 9.37 -5.78
C ALA A 126 0.94 9.61 -6.77
N THR A 127 1.16 9.21 -8.03
CA THR A 127 0.17 9.29 -9.11
C THR A 127 -0.23 7.91 -9.61
N GLN A 128 0.65 6.92 -9.47
CA GLN A 128 0.44 5.55 -9.96
C GLN A 128 0.64 4.55 -8.81
N LEU A 129 -0.26 3.57 -8.70
CA LEU A 129 -0.11 2.43 -7.79
C LEU A 129 -0.21 1.13 -8.59
N ASN A 130 0.91 0.44 -8.75
CA ASN A 130 0.97 -0.88 -9.36
C ASN A 130 0.81 -1.93 -8.24
N ALA A 131 -0.43 -2.37 -8.04
CA ALA A 131 -0.79 -3.34 -7.03
C ALA A 131 -0.66 -4.77 -7.56
N ASP A 132 -0.05 -5.64 -6.76
CA ASP A 132 -0.19 -7.08 -6.93
C ASP A 132 -1.64 -7.51 -6.67
N LYS A 133 -2.04 -8.65 -7.24
CA LYS A 133 -3.37 -9.21 -7.02
C LYS A 133 -3.39 -10.02 -5.73
N THR A 134 -2.55 -11.05 -5.66
CA THR A 134 -2.61 -12.06 -4.60
C THR A 134 -2.18 -11.46 -3.27
N GLY A 135 -3.00 -11.62 -2.23
CA GLY A 135 -2.71 -11.11 -0.87
C GLY A 135 -2.84 -9.60 -0.68
N THR A 136 -2.72 -8.81 -1.75
CA THR A 136 -2.95 -7.36 -1.72
C THR A 136 -4.42 -7.02 -1.98
N LEU A 137 -4.95 -7.35 -3.16
CA LEU A 137 -6.34 -7.07 -3.54
C LEU A 137 -7.29 -8.19 -3.09
N THR A 138 -6.77 -9.41 -3.04
CA THR A 138 -7.48 -10.61 -2.62
C THR A 138 -7.07 -11.06 -1.22
N GLN A 139 -7.86 -11.95 -0.62
CA GLN A 139 -7.64 -12.46 0.72
C GLN A 139 -6.48 -13.49 0.79
N ASN A 140 -5.93 -13.91 -0.35
CA ASN A 140 -4.96 -15.01 -0.48
C ASN A 140 -5.48 -16.34 0.10
N ARG A 141 -6.80 -16.47 0.14
CA ARG A 141 -7.52 -17.59 0.75
C ARG A 141 -8.49 -18.14 -0.28
N MET A 142 -8.15 -19.29 -0.84
CA MET A 142 -9.02 -19.96 -1.80
C MET A 142 -10.32 -20.39 -1.10
N THR A 143 -11.45 -20.04 -1.69
CA THR A 143 -12.80 -20.30 -1.15
C THR A 143 -13.69 -20.83 -2.27
N VAL A 144 -14.60 -21.74 -1.93
CA VAL A 144 -15.65 -22.19 -2.86
C VAL A 144 -16.73 -21.11 -2.88
N THR A 145 -16.91 -20.43 -4.00
CA THR A 145 -17.92 -19.36 -4.13
C THR A 145 -19.11 -19.78 -4.97
N ASP A 146 -18.89 -20.66 -5.95
CA ASP A 146 -19.92 -21.17 -6.84
C ASP A 146 -19.86 -22.68 -6.81
N ALA A 147 -20.98 -23.35 -7.04
CA ALA A 147 -21.02 -24.81 -7.10
C ALA A 147 -22.13 -25.30 -8.02
N TYR A 148 -21.91 -26.44 -8.67
CA TYR A 148 -22.96 -27.23 -9.31
C TYR A 148 -23.16 -28.49 -8.49
N LEU A 149 -24.22 -28.53 -7.67
CA LEU A 149 -24.49 -29.59 -6.69
C LEU A 149 -25.90 -30.12 -6.93
N GLY A 150 -26.06 -31.44 -6.98
CA GLY A 150 -27.40 -32.04 -7.07
C GLY A 150 -28.20 -31.69 -8.31
N GLY A 151 -27.54 -31.34 -9.42
CA GLY A 151 -28.18 -30.95 -10.69
C GLY A 151 -28.53 -29.46 -10.79
N LYS A 152 -28.16 -28.66 -9.78
CA LYS A 152 -28.47 -27.23 -9.70
C LYS A 152 -27.19 -26.40 -9.54
N GLN A 153 -27.19 -25.22 -10.15
CA GLN A 153 -26.13 -24.22 -9.97
C GLN A 153 -26.43 -23.32 -8.77
N TYR A 154 -25.38 -23.05 -7.99
CA TYR A 154 -25.35 -22.12 -6.86
C TYR A 154 -24.26 -21.08 -7.15
N GLY A 155 -24.62 -19.80 -7.02
CA GLY A 155 -23.69 -18.69 -7.20
C GLY A 155 -23.09 -18.20 -5.90
N GLU A 156 -22.30 -17.14 -6.01
CA GLU A 156 -21.70 -16.44 -4.88
C GLU A 156 -22.76 -15.95 -3.88
N GLY A 157 -22.61 -16.36 -2.62
CA GLY A 157 -23.58 -16.09 -1.54
C GLY A 157 -24.61 -17.20 -1.31
N ASP A 158 -24.80 -18.10 -2.28
CA ASP A 158 -25.68 -19.28 -2.15
C ASP A 158 -24.93 -20.56 -1.73
N VAL A 159 -23.61 -20.49 -1.59
CA VAL A 159 -22.74 -21.55 -1.08
C VAL A 159 -22.36 -21.23 0.37
N PRO A 160 -22.66 -22.09 1.35
CA PRO A 160 -23.21 -23.45 1.24
C PRO A 160 -24.71 -23.46 0.90
N PRO A 161 -25.19 -24.43 0.08
CA PRO A 161 -26.59 -24.50 -0.32
C PRO A 161 -27.52 -24.86 0.85
N SER A 162 -28.66 -24.18 0.95
CA SER A 162 -29.64 -24.38 2.02
C SER A 162 -30.69 -25.46 1.72
N ASP A 163 -30.87 -25.80 0.45
CA ASP A 163 -31.87 -26.73 -0.09
C ASP A 163 -31.37 -28.17 -0.30
N VAL A 164 -30.12 -28.47 0.08
CA VAL A 164 -29.60 -29.85 0.07
C VAL A 164 -30.07 -30.66 1.28
N SER A 165 -30.28 -31.96 1.07
CA SER A 165 -30.59 -32.91 2.14
C SER A 165 -29.36 -33.23 2.99
N ASP A 166 -29.59 -33.71 4.22
CA ASP A 166 -28.49 -34.15 5.07
C ASP A 166 -27.72 -35.32 4.46
N ALA A 167 -28.40 -36.23 3.76
CA ALA A 167 -27.75 -37.35 3.08
C ALA A 167 -26.77 -36.87 2.00
N PHE A 168 -27.16 -35.87 1.20
CA PHE A 168 -26.28 -35.26 0.21
C PHE A 168 -25.09 -34.55 0.86
N ALA A 169 -25.35 -33.70 1.86
CA ALA A 169 -24.31 -32.96 2.55
C ALA A 169 -23.31 -33.89 3.26
N SER A 170 -23.77 -34.98 3.89
CA SER A 170 -22.88 -35.98 4.49
C SER A 170 -22.01 -36.70 3.46
N MET A 171 -22.55 -37.04 2.28
CA MET A 171 -21.77 -37.71 1.22
C MET A 171 -20.72 -36.77 0.62
N LEU A 172 -21.08 -35.52 0.36
CA LEU A 172 -20.15 -34.49 -0.11
C LEU A 172 -19.03 -34.26 0.91
N ALA A 173 -19.39 -34.12 2.19
CA ALA A 173 -18.44 -33.95 3.28
C ALA A 173 -17.52 -35.17 3.40
N GLU A 174 -18.05 -36.39 3.38
CA GLU A 174 -17.24 -37.61 3.41
C GLU A 174 -16.20 -37.61 2.28
N SER A 175 -16.65 -37.34 1.04
CA SER A 175 -15.78 -37.31 -0.13
C SER A 175 -14.64 -36.30 0.00
N ILE A 176 -14.95 -35.09 0.46
CA ILE A 176 -13.95 -34.04 0.66
C ILE A 176 -12.98 -34.38 1.80
N CYS A 177 -13.50 -34.89 2.93
CA CYS A 177 -12.72 -35.18 4.13
C CYS A 177 -11.65 -36.25 3.87
N VAL A 178 -12.04 -37.38 3.26
CA VAL A 178 -11.16 -38.55 3.09
C VAL A 178 -10.22 -38.41 1.90
N ASN A 179 -10.66 -37.71 0.86
CA ASN A 179 -9.90 -37.53 -0.38
C ASN A 179 -9.15 -36.19 -0.38
N SER A 180 -8.50 -35.80 0.72
CA SER A 180 -7.67 -34.59 0.82
C SER A 180 -6.42 -34.82 1.65
N ASP A 181 -5.30 -34.21 1.23
CA ASP A 181 -4.01 -34.25 1.96
C ASP A 181 -3.80 -32.95 2.78
N ALA A 182 -4.56 -31.89 2.50
CA ALA A 182 -4.50 -30.63 3.23
C ALA A 182 -5.17 -30.66 4.61
N ASN A 183 -4.85 -29.67 5.44
CA ASN A 183 -5.41 -29.47 6.78
C ASN A 183 -5.76 -27.99 7.01
N LEU A 184 -6.67 -27.75 7.95
CA LEU A 184 -6.98 -26.42 8.48
C LEU A 184 -6.44 -26.32 9.91
N ALA A 185 -5.87 -25.17 10.25
CA ALA A 185 -5.42 -24.87 11.60
C ALA A 185 -6.01 -23.55 12.06
N MET A 186 -6.32 -23.43 13.34
CA MET A 186 -6.78 -22.16 13.92
C MET A 186 -5.57 -21.37 14.42
N ASN A 187 -5.35 -20.16 13.90
CA ASN A 187 -4.31 -19.26 14.43
C ASN A 187 -4.74 -18.66 15.77
N GLU A 188 -3.75 -18.17 16.53
CA GLU A 188 -3.95 -17.45 17.81
C GLU A 188 -4.91 -16.25 17.68
N ASN A 189 -5.02 -15.68 16.48
CA ASN A 189 -5.87 -14.54 16.18
C ASN A 189 -7.32 -14.92 15.78
N GLY A 190 -7.67 -16.21 15.86
CA GLY A 190 -9.00 -16.73 15.49
C GLY A 190 -9.24 -16.88 13.98
N THR A 191 -8.23 -16.71 13.14
CA THR A 191 -8.30 -16.93 11.68
C THR A 191 -7.90 -18.37 11.32
N VAL A 192 -8.56 -18.96 10.32
CA VAL A 192 -8.21 -20.29 9.82
C VAL A 192 -7.03 -20.21 8.85
N ASP A 193 -5.94 -20.89 9.18
CA ASP A 193 -4.78 -21.07 8.33
C ASP A 193 -4.91 -22.33 7.44
N HIS A 194 -4.41 -22.23 6.22
CA HIS A 194 -4.53 -23.26 5.18
C HIS A 194 -3.20 -24.01 5.03
N ILE A 195 -3.12 -25.23 5.56
CA ILE A 195 -1.90 -26.05 5.52
C ILE A 195 -2.00 -27.07 4.37
N GLY A 196 -1.15 -26.88 3.35
CA GLY A 196 -1.09 -27.76 2.17
C GLY A 196 -1.67 -27.11 0.92
N SER A 197 -2.35 -27.88 0.09
CA SER A 197 -2.96 -27.36 -1.14
C SER A 197 -4.12 -26.42 -0.82
N LYS A 198 -3.98 -25.13 -1.15
CA LYS A 198 -5.04 -24.12 -0.90
C LYS A 198 -6.40 -24.50 -1.50
N THR A 199 -6.40 -25.20 -2.63
CA THR A 199 -7.63 -25.69 -3.29
C THR A 199 -8.33 -26.77 -2.47
N GLU A 200 -7.57 -27.63 -1.78
CA GLU A 200 -8.15 -28.64 -0.90
C GLU A 200 -8.62 -28.02 0.41
N CYS A 201 -7.86 -27.08 0.98
CA CYS A 201 -8.30 -26.29 2.14
C CYS A 201 -9.63 -25.57 1.86
N ALA A 202 -9.83 -25.03 0.65
CA ALA A 202 -11.10 -24.42 0.25
C ALA A 202 -12.28 -25.39 0.33
N LEU A 203 -12.08 -26.65 -0.08
CA LEU A 203 -13.10 -27.69 0.04
C LEU A 203 -13.32 -28.10 1.49
N LEU A 204 -12.27 -28.22 2.30
CA LEU A 204 -12.41 -28.49 3.73
C LEU A 204 -13.18 -27.35 4.44
N GLN A 205 -12.96 -26.11 4.03
CA GLN A 205 -13.73 -24.98 4.52
C GLN A 205 -15.21 -25.09 4.14
N LEU A 206 -15.53 -25.53 2.91
CA LEU A 206 -16.92 -25.81 2.51
C LEU A 206 -17.61 -26.85 3.42
N VAL A 207 -16.87 -27.84 3.96
CA VAL A 207 -17.41 -28.79 4.94
C VAL A 207 -17.78 -28.10 6.24
N GLU A 208 -16.96 -27.16 6.72
CA GLU A 208 -17.30 -26.36 7.89
C GLU A 208 -18.45 -25.39 7.64
N ASP A 209 -18.53 -24.83 6.44
CA ASP A 209 -19.62 -23.94 6.06
C ASP A 209 -20.95 -24.73 6.03
N LEU A 210 -20.96 -25.96 5.50
CA LEU A 210 -22.12 -26.87 5.59
C LEU A 210 -22.51 -27.19 7.04
N ARG A 211 -21.52 -27.43 7.91
CA ARG A 211 -21.76 -27.68 9.34
C ARG A 211 -22.41 -26.48 10.03
N THR A 212 -21.87 -25.28 9.82
CA THR A 212 -22.40 -24.04 10.42
C THR A 212 -23.78 -23.69 9.90
N ALA A 213 -24.10 -24.09 8.65
CA ALA A 213 -25.45 -24.03 8.10
C ALA A 213 -26.41 -25.13 8.64
N GLY A 214 -25.93 -26.00 9.54
CA GLY A 214 -26.73 -27.07 10.15
C GLY A 214 -27.03 -28.25 9.22
N LYS A 215 -26.20 -28.48 8.20
CA LYS A 215 -26.39 -29.52 7.18
C LYS A 215 -25.46 -30.72 7.38
N GLY A 216 -25.96 -31.91 7.04
CA GLY A 216 -25.15 -33.13 6.96
C GLY A 216 -24.83 -33.79 8.29
N ASN A 217 -25.46 -33.35 9.39
CA ASN A 217 -25.26 -33.85 10.76
C ASN A 217 -23.77 -33.97 11.13
N LEU A 218 -23.00 -32.95 10.75
CA LEU A 218 -21.54 -32.92 10.93
C LEU A 218 -21.21 -32.51 12.37
N GLU A 219 -20.58 -33.41 13.12
CA GLU A 219 -20.14 -33.14 14.48
C GLU A 219 -18.72 -32.54 14.48
N GLU A 220 -18.51 -31.52 15.31
CA GLU A 220 -17.20 -30.91 15.51
C GLU A 220 -16.27 -31.85 16.33
N SER A 221 -14.99 -31.90 15.96
CA SER A 221 -13.92 -32.50 16.76
C SER A 221 -12.62 -31.74 16.54
N ASP A 222 -11.89 -31.45 17.61
CA ASP A 222 -10.63 -30.71 17.54
C ASP A 222 -10.72 -29.40 16.71
N GLY A 223 -11.85 -28.70 16.83
CA GLY A 223 -12.12 -27.40 16.20
C GLY A 223 -12.67 -27.44 14.76
N PHE A 224 -12.64 -28.60 14.07
CA PHE A 224 -13.11 -28.74 12.69
C PHE A 224 -13.86 -30.07 12.47
N ALA A 225 -15.01 -30.07 11.79
CA ALA A 225 -15.78 -31.28 11.49
C ALA A 225 -15.04 -32.32 10.62
N TYR A 226 -14.11 -31.89 9.76
CA TYR A 226 -13.45 -32.84 8.86
C TYR A 226 -12.60 -33.90 9.59
N TYR A 227 -12.13 -33.61 10.81
CA TYR A 227 -11.37 -34.58 11.63
C TYR A 227 -12.21 -35.82 11.93
N ARG A 228 -13.47 -35.65 12.40
CA ARG A 228 -14.39 -36.78 12.61
C ARG A 228 -14.69 -37.53 11.32
N GLY A 229 -14.82 -36.80 10.21
CA GLY A 229 -14.99 -37.39 8.88
C GLY A 229 -13.84 -38.33 8.53
N ARG A 230 -12.60 -37.96 8.86
CA ARG A 230 -11.41 -38.82 8.64
C ARG A 230 -11.31 -39.97 9.65
N GLU A 231 -11.69 -39.77 10.91
CA GLU A 231 -11.67 -40.82 11.93
C GLU A 231 -12.71 -41.92 11.68
N LYS A 232 -13.90 -41.52 11.23
CA LYS A 232 -15.02 -42.45 10.94
C LYS A 232 -14.70 -43.39 9.77
N HIS A 233 -13.89 -42.93 8.83
CA HIS A 233 -13.62 -43.62 7.58
C HIS A 233 -12.14 -43.95 7.45
N LYS A 234 -11.78 -45.20 7.76
CA LYS A 234 -10.42 -45.70 7.56
C LYS A 234 -10.07 -45.70 6.06
N VAL A 235 -9.02 -44.95 5.72
CA VAL A 235 -8.45 -44.93 4.37
C VAL A 235 -7.63 -46.20 4.17
N GLU A 236 -8.01 -47.01 3.18
CA GLU A 236 -7.31 -48.27 2.85
C GLU A 236 -6.27 -48.06 1.74
N GLN A 237 -6.60 -47.25 0.72
CA GLN A 237 -5.69 -46.96 -0.39
C GLN A 237 -5.88 -45.53 -0.90
N ARG A 238 -4.78 -44.84 -1.20
CA ARG A 238 -4.79 -43.47 -1.75
C ARG A 238 -3.96 -43.41 -3.02
N TYR A 239 -4.57 -42.87 -4.07
CA TYR A 239 -3.96 -42.61 -5.36
C TYR A 239 -3.77 -41.10 -5.51
N HIS A 240 -2.56 -40.64 -5.21
CA HIS A 240 -2.22 -39.22 -5.25
C HIS A 240 -2.44 -38.59 -6.62
N PHE A 241 -2.56 -37.26 -6.64
CA PHE A 241 -2.64 -36.50 -7.88
C PHE A 241 -1.42 -36.74 -8.78
N THR A 242 -1.65 -36.92 -10.08
CA THR A 242 -0.60 -36.94 -11.09
C THR A 242 -0.98 -36.04 -12.25
N SER A 243 -0.02 -35.34 -12.86
CA SER A 243 -0.29 -34.45 -14.01
C SER A 243 -0.86 -35.17 -15.23
N ALA A 244 -0.58 -36.48 -15.36
CA ALA A 244 -1.14 -37.33 -16.41
C ALA A 244 -2.63 -37.59 -16.22
N ARG A 245 -3.06 -37.96 -15.00
CA ARG A 245 -4.49 -38.23 -14.69
C ARG A 245 -5.30 -36.98 -14.36
N LYS A 246 -4.64 -35.93 -13.86
CA LYS A 246 -5.22 -34.68 -13.34
C LYS A 246 -6.33 -34.88 -12.28
N ARG A 247 -6.22 -35.94 -11.50
CA ARG A 247 -7.17 -36.30 -10.43
C ARG A 247 -6.51 -37.13 -9.35
N MET A 248 -7.15 -37.16 -8.19
CA MET A 248 -6.78 -37.89 -6.98
C MET A 248 -7.95 -38.77 -6.56
N SER A 249 -7.66 -39.96 -6.06
CA SER A 249 -8.71 -40.86 -5.56
C SER A 249 -8.31 -41.54 -4.26
N THR A 250 -9.29 -41.78 -3.40
CA THR A 250 -9.10 -42.42 -2.11
C THR A 250 -10.16 -43.49 -1.91
N ALA A 251 -9.73 -44.71 -1.62
CA ALA A 251 -10.60 -45.84 -1.36
C ALA A 251 -10.79 -46.05 0.15
N ILE A 252 -12.05 -46.21 0.55
CA ILE A 252 -12.45 -46.51 1.93
C ILE A 252 -13.30 -47.79 1.97
N GLY A 253 -13.23 -48.52 3.08
CA GLY A 253 -14.10 -49.68 3.32
C GLY A 253 -15.52 -49.26 3.70
N MET A 254 -16.52 -49.86 3.05
CA MET A 254 -17.93 -49.73 3.46
C MET A 254 -18.25 -50.81 4.49
N HIS A 255 -18.43 -50.40 5.75
CA HIS A 255 -18.78 -51.29 6.85
C HIS A 255 -20.27 -51.20 7.16
N HIS A 256 -20.98 -52.34 7.09
CA HIS A 256 -22.34 -52.49 7.59
C HIS A 256 -22.36 -53.59 8.65
N SER A 257 -22.83 -53.29 9.85
CA SER A 257 -22.90 -54.22 10.99
C SER A 257 -21.59 -54.97 11.27
N GLY A 258 -20.45 -54.28 11.18
CA GLY A 258 -19.12 -54.84 11.49
C GLY A 258 -18.48 -55.71 10.40
N SER A 259 -19.10 -55.84 9.22
CA SER A 259 -18.54 -56.55 8.06
C SER A 259 -18.29 -55.59 6.88
N THR A 260 -17.13 -55.72 6.20
CA THR A 260 -16.81 -54.97 4.98
C THR A 260 -17.61 -55.55 3.81
N GLN A 261 -18.62 -54.84 3.32
CA GLN A 261 -19.44 -55.29 2.18
C GLN A 261 -18.98 -54.72 0.84
N GLY A 262 -18.04 -53.77 0.83
CA GLY A 262 -17.49 -53.25 -0.41
C GLY A 262 -16.52 -52.09 -0.20
N THR A 263 -16.10 -51.50 -1.32
CA THR A 263 -15.22 -50.34 -1.39
C THR A 263 -15.99 -49.14 -1.92
N ARG A 264 -15.83 -47.98 -1.28
CA ARG A 264 -16.20 -46.70 -1.87
C ARG A 264 -14.93 -45.95 -2.29
N LEU A 265 -14.83 -45.64 -3.58
CA LEU A 265 -13.73 -44.87 -4.15
C LEU A 265 -14.19 -43.42 -4.33
N HIS A 266 -13.63 -42.50 -3.56
CA HIS A 266 -13.83 -41.06 -3.74
C HIS A 266 -12.83 -40.51 -4.74
N CYS A 267 -13.27 -39.69 -5.68
CA CYS A 267 -12.44 -39.10 -6.74
C CYS A 267 -12.65 -37.59 -6.81
N LYS A 268 -11.56 -36.84 -6.91
CA LYS A 268 -11.60 -35.39 -7.18
C LYS A 268 -10.57 -35.03 -8.23
N GLY A 269 -10.90 -34.10 -9.12
CA GLY A 269 -9.98 -33.71 -10.19
C GLY A 269 -10.50 -32.64 -11.11
N ALA A 270 -9.78 -32.43 -12.20
CA ALA A 270 -10.15 -31.49 -13.24
C ALA A 270 -11.57 -31.80 -13.77
N SER A 271 -12.44 -30.78 -13.76
CA SER A 271 -13.87 -30.97 -13.94
C SER A 271 -14.21 -31.55 -15.32
N GLU A 272 -13.52 -31.07 -16.36
CA GLU A 272 -13.68 -31.50 -17.74
C GLU A 272 -13.25 -32.95 -18.00
N ILE A 273 -12.50 -33.55 -17.07
CA ILE A 273 -12.02 -34.93 -17.15
C ILE A 273 -12.92 -35.85 -16.33
N VAL A 274 -13.17 -35.51 -15.05
CA VAL A 274 -13.90 -36.39 -14.13
C VAL A 274 -15.37 -36.49 -14.51
N VAL A 275 -16.00 -35.42 -15.00
CA VAL A 275 -17.41 -35.44 -15.40
C VAL A 275 -17.68 -36.46 -16.52
N LYS A 276 -16.71 -36.66 -17.43
CA LYS A 276 -16.81 -37.62 -18.54
C LYS A 276 -16.69 -39.08 -18.11
N LEU A 277 -16.23 -39.32 -16.88
CA LEU A 277 -16.16 -40.65 -16.27
C LEU A 277 -17.40 -40.99 -15.43
N CYS A 278 -18.31 -40.02 -15.28
CA CYS A 278 -19.53 -40.21 -14.50
C CYS A 278 -20.60 -40.88 -15.36
N THR A 279 -21.28 -41.87 -14.79
CA THR A 279 -22.45 -42.56 -15.39
C THR A 279 -23.71 -42.40 -14.55
N LYS A 280 -23.56 -41.86 -13.33
CA LYS A 280 -24.65 -41.53 -12.40
C LYS A 280 -24.43 -40.15 -11.80
N GLN A 281 -25.48 -39.58 -11.25
CA GLN A 281 -25.43 -38.31 -10.53
C GLN A 281 -26.24 -38.41 -9.24
N MET A 282 -25.69 -37.87 -8.16
CA MET A 282 -26.41 -37.70 -6.90
C MET A 282 -27.21 -36.40 -6.95
N MET A 283 -28.50 -36.47 -6.72
CA MET A 283 -29.42 -35.32 -6.68
C MET A 283 -29.41 -34.67 -5.30
N ALA A 284 -29.89 -33.42 -5.20
CA ALA A 284 -29.86 -32.65 -3.96
C ALA A 284 -30.63 -33.30 -2.79
N ASP A 285 -31.60 -34.18 -3.08
CA ASP A 285 -32.34 -34.97 -2.09
C ASP A 285 -31.55 -36.18 -1.57
N GLY A 286 -30.45 -36.53 -2.24
CA GLY A 286 -29.58 -37.66 -1.92
C GLY A 286 -29.89 -38.94 -2.72
N THR A 287 -30.85 -38.90 -3.64
CA THR A 287 -31.11 -40.00 -4.59
C THR A 287 -30.05 -40.04 -5.68
N VAL A 288 -29.87 -41.19 -6.32
CA VAL A 288 -28.88 -41.39 -7.39
C VAL A 288 -29.61 -41.74 -8.68
N GLU A 289 -29.44 -40.88 -9.69
CA GLU A 289 -30.07 -41.02 -11.00
C GLU A 289 -29.02 -41.34 -12.10
N PRO A 290 -29.43 -41.92 -13.23
CA PRO A 290 -28.55 -42.10 -14.38
C PRO A 290 -28.07 -40.75 -14.91
N PHE A 291 -26.78 -40.63 -15.23
CA PHE A 291 -26.20 -39.42 -15.81
C PHE A 291 -26.10 -39.55 -17.33
N GLY A 292 -27.03 -38.90 -18.02
CA GLY A 292 -27.17 -38.97 -19.47
C GLY A 292 -26.37 -37.91 -20.23
N ALA A 293 -26.59 -37.85 -21.54
CA ALA A 293 -25.95 -36.86 -22.40
C ALA A 293 -26.40 -35.41 -22.11
N ASP A 294 -27.68 -35.22 -21.75
CA ASP A 294 -28.23 -33.90 -21.42
C ASP A 294 -27.69 -33.36 -20.08
N ASP A 295 -27.50 -34.25 -19.10
CA ASP A 295 -26.91 -33.91 -17.80
C ASP A 295 -25.42 -33.58 -17.94
N LEU A 296 -24.70 -34.34 -18.77
CA LEU A 296 -23.31 -34.06 -19.12
C LEU A 296 -23.17 -32.69 -19.77
N LYS A 297 -24.06 -32.34 -20.71
CA LYS A 297 -24.07 -31.03 -21.36
C LYS A 297 -24.32 -29.91 -20.35
N SER A 298 -25.29 -30.10 -19.45
CA SER A 298 -25.59 -29.12 -18.38
C SER A 298 -24.41 -28.91 -17.43
N ALA A 299 -23.70 -29.99 -17.08
CA ALA A 299 -22.49 -29.92 -16.26
C ALA A 299 -21.32 -29.24 -17.01
N GLU A 300 -21.12 -29.52 -18.29
CA GLU A 300 -20.11 -28.84 -19.12
C GLU A 300 -20.41 -27.33 -19.30
N GLU A 301 -21.68 -26.96 -19.43
CA GLU A 301 -22.12 -25.56 -19.42
C GLU A 301 -21.82 -24.88 -18.08
N ALA A 302 -22.08 -25.55 -16.96
CA ALA A 302 -21.74 -25.05 -15.62
C ALA A 302 -20.23 -24.86 -15.44
N ILE A 303 -19.41 -25.81 -15.91
CA ILE A 303 -17.94 -25.70 -15.91
C ILE A 303 -17.51 -24.49 -16.71
N THR A 304 -18.05 -24.32 -17.91
CA THR A 304 -17.70 -23.21 -18.82
C THR A 304 -18.08 -21.87 -18.22
N GLN A 305 -19.25 -21.78 -17.59
CA GLN A 305 -19.73 -20.56 -16.93
C GLN A 305 -18.85 -20.18 -15.74
N MET A 306 -18.54 -21.13 -14.85
CA MET A 306 -17.63 -20.90 -13.72
C MET A 306 -16.22 -20.49 -14.21
N ALA A 307 -15.70 -21.19 -15.23
CA ALA A 307 -14.40 -20.86 -15.81
C ALA A 307 -14.37 -19.46 -16.46
N SER A 308 -15.46 -19.04 -17.10
CA SER A 308 -15.56 -17.71 -17.72
C SER A 308 -15.52 -16.56 -16.71
N ARG A 309 -15.93 -16.83 -15.46
CA ARG A 309 -15.82 -15.89 -14.33
C ARG A 309 -14.47 -15.99 -13.61
N GLY A 310 -13.53 -16.78 -14.13
CA GLY A 310 -12.19 -16.93 -13.58
C GLY A 310 -12.09 -17.92 -12.41
N LEU A 311 -13.11 -18.74 -12.15
CA LEU A 311 -13.07 -19.74 -11.08
C LEU A 311 -12.30 -20.98 -11.51
N ARG A 312 -11.51 -21.53 -10.58
CA ARG A 312 -10.93 -22.86 -10.72
C ARG A 312 -12.01 -23.89 -10.41
N THR A 313 -12.42 -24.66 -11.42
CA THR A 313 -13.42 -25.72 -11.23
C THR A 313 -12.75 -27.02 -10.78
N LEU A 314 -13.37 -27.72 -9.83
CA LEU A 314 -12.97 -29.06 -9.41
C LEU A 314 -14.21 -29.96 -9.29
N CYS A 315 -14.21 -31.11 -9.96
CA CYS A 315 -15.28 -32.09 -9.87
C CYS A 315 -15.02 -33.06 -8.73
N ILE A 316 -16.09 -33.41 -8.01
CA ILE A 316 -16.13 -34.32 -6.88
C ILE A 316 -17.11 -35.45 -7.24
N ALA A 317 -16.62 -36.68 -7.18
CA ALA A 317 -17.37 -37.86 -7.57
C ALA A 317 -16.99 -39.06 -6.69
N TYR A 318 -17.80 -40.10 -6.68
CA TYR A 318 -17.50 -41.35 -5.99
C TYR A 318 -17.95 -42.56 -6.79
N SER A 319 -17.44 -43.74 -6.48
CA SER A 319 -17.92 -45.01 -7.03
C SER A 319 -18.01 -46.05 -5.92
N GLU A 320 -19.02 -46.91 -5.99
CA GLU A 320 -19.23 -48.00 -5.04
C GLU A 320 -19.05 -49.33 -5.77
N MET A 321 -18.18 -50.17 -5.21
CA MET A 321 -17.80 -51.46 -5.78
C MET A 321 -17.94 -52.56 -4.73
N GLN A 322 -18.44 -53.72 -5.14
CA GLN A 322 -18.55 -54.91 -4.30
C GLN A 322 -17.22 -55.69 -4.31
N VAL A 323 -16.12 -54.99 -4.02
CA VAL A 323 -14.75 -55.50 -4.02
C VAL A 323 -14.11 -55.14 -2.67
N ASP A 324 -13.27 -56.02 -2.14
CA ASP A 324 -12.52 -55.76 -0.92
C ASP A 324 -11.42 -54.71 -1.20
N PRO A 325 -11.32 -53.61 -0.41
CA PRO A 325 -10.31 -52.58 -0.61
C PRO A 325 -8.87 -53.11 -0.69
N SER A 326 -8.57 -54.22 -0.02
CA SER A 326 -7.24 -54.84 0.00
C SER A 326 -6.82 -55.49 -1.32
N THR A 327 -7.78 -55.74 -2.21
CA THR A 327 -7.54 -56.37 -3.52
C THR A 327 -7.33 -55.37 -4.66
N LEU A 328 -7.38 -54.07 -4.35
CA LEU A 328 -7.17 -53.00 -5.31
C LEU A 328 -5.71 -52.95 -5.77
N ASP A 329 -5.52 -52.72 -7.07
CA ASP A 329 -4.20 -52.49 -7.64
C ASP A 329 -3.61 -51.18 -7.08
N PRO A 330 -2.44 -51.21 -6.39
CA PRO A 330 -1.85 -50.01 -5.81
C PRO A 330 -1.47 -48.93 -6.82
N GLU A 331 -1.19 -49.31 -8.08
CA GLU A 331 -0.75 -48.39 -9.13
C GLU A 331 -1.91 -47.93 -10.03
N ARG A 332 -2.94 -48.76 -10.18
CA ARG A 332 -4.04 -48.49 -11.12
C ARG A 332 -5.40 -48.32 -10.40
N PRO A 333 -5.85 -47.07 -10.22
CA PRO A 333 -7.13 -46.82 -9.54
C PRO A 333 -8.32 -47.22 -10.44
N PRO A 334 -9.36 -47.90 -9.89
CA PRO A 334 -10.57 -48.27 -10.63
C PRO A 334 -11.53 -47.06 -10.79
N GLU A 335 -11.11 -46.08 -11.58
CA GLU A 335 -11.82 -44.81 -11.81
C GLU A 335 -12.85 -44.92 -12.95
N GLU A 336 -13.74 -45.90 -12.88
CA GLU A 336 -14.78 -46.16 -13.89
C GLU A 336 -16.18 -46.08 -13.26
N ASN A 337 -17.17 -45.68 -14.06
CA ASN A 337 -18.58 -45.61 -13.67
C ASN A 337 -18.81 -44.77 -12.40
N LEU A 338 -18.27 -43.55 -12.38
CA LEU A 338 -18.38 -42.66 -11.24
C LEU A 338 -19.80 -42.10 -11.10
N THR A 339 -20.17 -41.74 -9.88
CA THR A 339 -21.36 -40.96 -9.52
C THR A 339 -20.92 -39.53 -9.23
N LEU A 340 -21.39 -38.58 -10.04
CA LEU A 340 -21.14 -37.16 -9.84
C LEU A 340 -21.84 -36.68 -8.56
N ILE A 341 -21.08 -36.11 -7.62
CA ILE A 341 -21.66 -35.39 -6.46
C ILE A 341 -21.84 -33.93 -6.86
N GLY A 342 -20.81 -33.34 -7.46
CA GLY A 342 -20.90 -31.99 -8.00
C GLY A 342 -19.56 -31.38 -8.37
N ILE A 343 -19.60 -30.09 -8.72
CA ILE A 343 -18.47 -29.32 -9.23
C ILE A 343 -18.34 -28.06 -8.39
N ALA A 344 -17.19 -27.87 -7.75
CA ALA A 344 -16.89 -26.68 -6.96
C ALA A 344 -16.16 -25.65 -7.82
N GLY A 345 -16.65 -24.42 -7.84
CA GLY A 345 -15.98 -23.23 -8.36
C GLY A 345 -15.20 -22.53 -7.24
N ILE A 346 -13.88 -22.51 -7.37
CA ILE A 346 -12.97 -22.02 -6.34
C ILE A 346 -12.27 -20.76 -6.85
N LYS A 347 -12.35 -19.66 -6.11
CA LYS A 347 -11.59 -18.43 -6.37
C LYS A 347 -10.90 -17.93 -5.12
N ASP A 348 -9.95 -17.03 -5.30
CA ASP A 348 -9.41 -16.20 -4.23
C ASP A 348 -10.23 -14.90 -4.21
N PRO A 349 -11.18 -14.74 -3.25
CA PRO A 349 -12.10 -13.63 -3.26
C PRO A 349 -11.38 -12.31 -2.99
N ILE A 350 -11.92 -11.22 -3.52
CA ILE A 350 -11.43 -9.89 -3.19
C ILE A 350 -11.70 -9.59 -1.71
N ARG A 351 -10.90 -8.71 -1.12
CA ARG A 351 -11.22 -8.20 0.22
C ARG A 351 -12.45 -7.29 0.13
N PRO A 352 -13.40 -7.36 1.09
CA PRO A 352 -14.60 -6.51 1.07
C PRO A 352 -14.31 -5.02 0.95
N GLU A 353 -13.21 -4.57 1.55
CA GLU A 353 -12.75 -3.19 1.56
C GLU A 353 -11.98 -2.76 0.30
N THR A 354 -11.58 -3.70 -0.57
CA THR A 354 -10.74 -3.40 -1.74
C THR A 354 -11.41 -2.39 -2.66
N ALA A 355 -12.69 -2.58 -2.99
CA ALA A 355 -13.41 -1.69 -3.89
C ALA A 355 -13.52 -0.26 -3.33
N GLU A 356 -13.78 -0.11 -2.02
CA GLU A 356 -13.83 1.19 -1.34
C GLU A 356 -12.44 1.86 -1.35
N ALA A 357 -11.37 1.12 -1.05
CA ALA A 357 -10.02 1.64 -1.02
C ALA A 357 -9.53 2.08 -2.41
N VAL A 358 -9.81 1.30 -3.46
CA VAL A 358 -9.51 1.66 -4.85
C VAL A 358 -10.27 2.93 -5.25
N ALA A 359 -11.54 3.06 -4.86
CA ALA A 359 -12.32 4.27 -5.11
C ALA A 359 -11.73 5.50 -4.38
N LEU A 360 -11.28 5.35 -3.13
CA LEU A 360 -10.63 6.42 -2.37
C LEU A 360 -9.32 6.89 -3.03
N LEU A 361 -8.48 5.95 -3.47
CA LEU A 361 -7.23 6.24 -4.17
C LEU A 361 -7.50 6.93 -5.53
N ARG A 362 -8.50 6.46 -6.27
CA ARG A 362 -8.90 7.06 -7.55
C ARG A 362 -9.45 8.48 -7.38
N ASN A 363 -10.29 8.71 -6.37
CA ASN A 363 -10.79 10.04 -6.03
C ASN A 363 -9.67 11.00 -5.62
N ALA A 364 -8.60 10.47 -5.04
CA ALA A 364 -7.37 11.21 -4.76
C ALA A 364 -6.50 11.43 -6.01
N GLY A 365 -6.89 10.94 -7.19
CA GLY A 365 -6.12 11.06 -8.43
C GLY A 365 -4.94 10.09 -8.54
N VAL A 366 -4.90 9.03 -7.72
CA VAL A 366 -3.96 7.92 -7.85
C VAL A 366 -4.59 6.86 -8.74
N THR A 367 -3.96 6.56 -9.87
CA THR A 367 -4.42 5.47 -10.74
C THR A 367 -3.90 4.14 -10.22
N VAL A 368 -4.83 3.32 -9.73
CA VAL A 368 -4.55 1.93 -9.32
C VAL A 368 -4.51 1.04 -10.56
N ARG A 369 -3.50 0.17 -10.64
CA ARG A 369 -3.32 -0.86 -11.68
C ARG A 369 -3.10 -2.21 -11.03
N MET A 370 -3.59 -3.25 -11.68
CA MET A 370 -3.32 -4.62 -11.28
C MET A 370 -2.18 -5.18 -12.14
N VAL A 371 -1.14 -5.71 -11.49
CA VAL A 371 -0.07 -6.47 -12.15
C VAL A 371 -0.10 -7.88 -11.60
N THR A 372 -0.34 -8.88 -12.45
CA THR A 372 -0.55 -10.26 -11.99
C THR A 372 -0.02 -11.30 -12.98
N GLY A 373 0.37 -12.46 -12.44
CA GLY A 373 0.73 -13.64 -13.22
C GLY A 373 -0.47 -14.42 -13.78
N ASP A 374 -1.69 -14.07 -13.36
CA ASP A 374 -2.91 -14.72 -13.85
C ASP A 374 -3.17 -14.44 -15.33
N ASN A 375 -4.03 -15.26 -15.95
CA ASN A 375 -4.46 -15.01 -17.32
C ASN A 375 -5.29 -13.71 -17.44
N ALA A 376 -5.40 -13.18 -18.66
CA ALA A 376 -6.10 -11.92 -18.90
C ALA A 376 -7.58 -11.92 -18.50
N LEU A 377 -8.30 -13.04 -18.71
CA LEU A 377 -9.73 -13.15 -18.40
C LEU A 377 -10.00 -13.09 -16.89
N THR A 378 -9.23 -13.85 -16.10
CA THR A 378 -9.32 -13.85 -14.64
C THR A 378 -8.92 -12.49 -14.08
N ALA A 379 -7.83 -11.90 -14.61
CA ALA A 379 -7.38 -10.58 -14.18
C ALA A 379 -8.40 -9.48 -14.50
N GLU A 380 -9.07 -9.55 -15.65
CA GLU A 380 -10.15 -8.64 -16.03
C GLU A 380 -11.33 -8.72 -15.05
N ALA A 381 -11.80 -9.93 -14.74
CA ALA A 381 -12.91 -10.14 -13.83
C ALA A 381 -12.63 -9.54 -12.45
N ILE A 382 -11.45 -9.81 -11.88
CA ILE A 382 -11.05 -9.29 -10.57
C ILE A 382 -10.84 -7.77 -10.62
N ALA A 383 -10.31 -7.23 -11.73
CA ALA A 383 -10.11 -5.80 -11.87
C ALA A 383 -11.42 -5.02 -11.97
N ARG A 384 -12.47 -5.61 -12.58
CA ARG A 384 -13.83 -5.05 -12.56
C ARG A 384 -14.43 -5.10 -11.16
N GLU A 385 -14.31 -6.25 -10.48
CA GLU A 385 -14.82 -6.43 -9.10
C GLU A 385 -14.16 -5.46 -8.10
N ALA A 386 -12.84 -5.23 -8.25
CA ALA A 386 -12.07 -4.29 -7.44
C ALA A 386 -12.31 -2.80 -7.81
N GLY A 387 -13.03 -2.50 -8.89
CA GLY A 387 -13.27 -1.14 -9.38
C GLY A 387 -12.05 -0.47 -10.05
N ILE A 388 -11.06 -1.26 -10.46
CA ILE A 388 -9.89 -0.81 -11.23
C ILE A 388 -10.28 -0.56 -12.69
N LEU A 389 -11.07 -1.47 -13.27
CA LEU A 389 -11.72 -1.31 -14.56
C LEU A 389 -13.17 -0.86 -14.33
N VAL A 390 -13.60 0.19 -15.03
CA VAL A 390 -14.97 0.71 -14.99
C VAL A 390 -15.53 0.72 -16.40
N ASP A 391 -16.78 0.32 -16.56
CA ASP A 391 -17.45 0.35 -17.86
C ASP A 391 -17.49 1.78 -18.42
N GLY A 392 -16.94 1.97 -19.63
CA GLY A 392 -16.82 3.27 -20.30
C GLY A 392 -15.46 3.98 -20.11
N ASP A 393 -14.51 3.40 -19.39
CA ASP A 393 -13.11 3.87 -19.32
C ASP A 393 -12.27 3.28 -20.48
N ASP A 394 -11.29 4.03 -20.99
CA ASP A 394 -10.33 3.60 -22.02
C ASP A 394 -9.23 2.69 -21.43
N GLY A 395 -9.56 1.94 -20.38
CA GLY A 395 -8.62 1.12 -19.63
C GLY A 395 -8.07 -0.03 -20.46
N LEU A 396 -6.74 -0.09 -20.63
CA LEU A 396 -6.10 -1.12 -21.44
C LEU A 396 -5.74 -2.35 -20.59
N ILE A 397 -6.13 -3.54 -21.07
CA ILE A 397 -5.68 -4.83 -20.56
C ILE A 397 -4.59 -5.34 -21.51
N LEU A 398 -3.41 -5.66 -20.97
CA LEU A 398 -2.28 -6.12 -21.75
C LEU A 398 -1.64 -7.34 -21.08
N GLU A 399 -1.09 -8.25 -21.87
CA GLU A 399 -0.29 -9.36 -21.34
C GLU A 399 1.20 -9.00 -21.29
N GLY A 400 1.90 -9.41 -20.23
CA GLY A 400 3.34 -9.19 -20.02
C GLY A 400 4.23 -9.57 -21.21
N PRO A 401 4.05 -10.76 -21.85
CA PRO A 401 4.82 -11.14 -23.03
C PRO A 401 4.63 -10.21 -24.24
N VAL A 402 3.47 -9.55 -24.36
CA VAL A 402 3.20 -8.56 -25.41
C VAL A 402 3.91 -7.25 -25.06
N PHE A 403 3.78 -6.79 -23.81
CA PHE A 403 4.43 -5.58 -23.33
C PHE A 403 5.96 -5.62 -23.47
N ARG A 404 6.58 -6.76 -23.16
CA ARG A 404 8.03 -6.95 -23.26
C ARG A 404 8.56 -6.87 -24.70
N LYS A 405 7.74 -7.26 -25.69
CA LYS A 405 8.12 -7.25 -27.11
C LYS A 405 7.98 -5.87 -27.77
N MET A 406 7.25 -4.96 -27.13
CA MET A 406 7.08 -3.59 -27.61
C MET A 406 8.40 -2.81 -27.57
N SER A 407 8.57 -1.87 -28.49
CA SER A 407 9.66 -0.91 -28.43
C SER A 407 9.47 0.07 -27.26
N ARG A 408 10.54 0.75 -26.82
CA ARG A 408 10.47 1.69 -25.70
C ARG A 408 9.44 2.82 -25.92
N ALA A 409 9.35 3.34 -27.14
CA ALA A 409 8.39 4.39 -27.49
C ALA A 409 6.93 3.89 -27.44
N GLU A 410 6.68 2.65 -27.88
CA GLU A 410 5.35 2.01 -27.75
C GLU A 410 5.00 1.75 -26.30
N GLN A 411 5.96 1.27 -25.50
CA GLN A 411 5.78 1.06 -24.06
C GLN A 411 5.40 2.37 -23.36
N GLU A 412 6.10 3.46 -23.66
CA GLU A 412 5.82 4.79 -23.12
C GLU A 412 4.41 5.29 -23.50
N ALA A 413 3.95 5.02 -24.72
CA ALA A 413 2.61 5.40 -25.17
C ALA A 413 1.47 4.65 -24.47
N VAL A 414 1.72 3.42 -23.99
CA VAL A 414 0.69 2.58 -23.36
C VAL A 414 0.80 2.49 -21.83
N ALA A 415 1.98 2.73 -21.24
CA ALA A 415 2.26 2.46 -19.82
C ALA A 415 1.31 3.15 -18.83
N VAL A 416 0.85 4.37 -19.16
CA VAL A 416 -0.10 5.11 -18.32
C VAL A 416 -1.55 4.64 -18.56
N LYS A 417 -1.88 4.10 -19.74
CA LYS A 417 -3.22 3.62 -20.10
C LYS A 417 -3.51 2.19 -19.62
N ILE A 418 -2.47 1.38 -19.41
CA ILE A 418 -2.60 0.02 -18.87
C ILE A 418 -3.30 0.10 -17.51
N LYS A 419 -4.36 -0.66 -17.31
CA LYS A 419 -5.02 -0.87 -16.01
C LYS A 419 -4.73 -2.25 -15.45
N VAL A 420 -4.55 -3.23 -16.34
CA VAL A 420 -4.27 -4.61 -15.99
C VAL A 420 -3.11 -5.12 -16.85
N LEU A 421 -2.04 -5.56 -16.19
CA LEU A 421 -0.93 -6.30 -16.82
C LEU A 421 -1.02 -7.76 -16.37
N ALA A 422 -1.59 -8.61 -17.23
CA ALA A 422 -1.80 -10.04 -16.98
C ALA A 422 -0.61 -10.88 -17.47
N ARG A 423 -0.50 -12.13 -17.00
CA ARG A 423 0.63 -13.05 -17.28
C ARG A 423 2.00 -12.39 -17.09
N SER A 424 2.08 -11.44 -16.17
CA SER A 424 3.27 -10.65 -15.91
C SER A 424 4.32 -11.49 -15.20
N SER A 425 5.56 -11.45 -15.67
CA SER A 425 6.69 -11.94 -14.87
C SER A 425 7.26 -10.81 -13.99
N PRO A 426 8.13 -11.13 -13.01
CA PRO A 426 8.72 -10.12 -12.13
C PRO A 426 9.48 -9.01 -12.88
N SER A 427 10.17 -9.37 -13.96
CA SER A 427 10.84 -8.42 -14.86
C SER A 427 9.88 -7.47 -15.55
N ASP A 428 8.65 -7.89 -15.87
CA ASP A 428 7.67 -7.04 -16.55
C ASP A 428 7.12 -5.98 -15.59
N LYS A 429 6.96 -6.34 -14.31
CA LYS A 429 6.57 -5.42 -13.23
C LYS A 429 7.63 -4.34 -13.01
N LEU A 430 8.90 -4.72 -12.99
CA LEU A 430 10.03 -3.78 -12.94
C LEU A 430 10.05 -2.87 -14.17
N MET A 431 9.95 -3.43 -15.38
CA MET A 431 9.95 -2.68 -16.63
C MET A 431 8.82 -1.65 -16.69
N LEU A 432 7.60 -2.02 -16.26
CA LEU A 432 6.47 -1.09 -16.21
C LEU A 432 6.76 0.07 -15.25
N CYS A 433 7.35 -0.21 -14.08
CA CYS A 433 7.74 0.81 -13.12
C CYS A 433 8.75 1.80 -13.72
N GLU A 434 9.82 1.30 -14.35
CA GLU A 434 10.85 2.13 -15.00
C GLU A 434 10.29 3.01 -16.13
N VAL A 435 9.36 2.49 -16.93
CA VAL A 435 8.72 3.26 -18.01
C VAL A 435 7.87 4.38 -17.42
N GLN A 436 7.05 4.10 -16.41
CA GLN A 436 6.20 5.12 -15.78
C GLN A 436 7.03 6.21 -15.10
N LYS A 437 8.11 5.85 -14.39
CA LYS A 437 9.04 6.82 -13.81
C LYS A 437 9.71 7.70 -14.86
N ALA A 438 10.10 7.13 -16.00
CA ALA A 438 10.69 7.88 -17.12
C ALA A 438 9.70 8.91 -17.72
N LEU A 439 8.39 8.67 -17.61
CA LEU A 439 7.34 9.62 -18.01
C LEU A 439 7.08 10.72 -16.96
N GLY A 440 7.82 10.73 -15.84
CA GLY A 440 7.70 11.73 -14.78
C GLY A 440 6.61 11.43 -13.75
N GLU A 441 6.03 10.24 -13.78
CA GLU A 441 5.08 9.76 -12.77
C GLU A 441 5.78 9.43 -11.45
N VAL A 442 5.03 9.51 -10.34
CA VAL A 442 5.48 9.03 -9.03
C VAL A 442 4.82 7.69 -8.78
N VAL A 443 5.62 6.63 -8.82
CA VAL A 443 5.16 5.24 -8.91
C VAL A 443 5.32 4.53 -7.58
N ALA A 444 4.20 4.07 -7.04
CA ALA A 444 4.17 3.13 -5.93
C ALA A 444 3.96 1.70 -6.45
N VAL A 445 4.65 0.72 -5.86
CA VAL A 445 4.54 -0.70 -6.22
C VAL A 445 4.26 -1.52 -4.97
N THR A 446 3.37 -2.51 -5.06
CA THR A 446 3.14 -3.47 -3.97
C THR A 446 3.69 -4.84 -4.35
N GLY A 447 4.11 -5.63 -3.36
CA GLY A 447 4.61 -6.98 -3.58
C GLY A 447 4.70 -7.79 -2.29
N ASP A 448 4.51 -9.10 -2.41
CA ASP A 448 4.60 -10.05 -1.30
C ASP A 448 5.74 -11.05 -1.52
N GLY A 449 6.13 -11.30 -2.77
CA GLY A 449 7.13 -12.30 -3.13
C GLY A 449 8.57 -11.80 -3.12
N THR A 450 9.50 -12.75 -3.01
CA THR A 450 10.94 -12.52 -3.19
C THR A 450 11.27 -11.96 -4.58
N ASN A 451 10.42 -12.27 -5.55
CA ASN A 451 10.53 -11.86 -6.93
C ASN A 451 10.15 -10.38 -7.15
N ASP A 452 9.35 -9.78 -6.27
CA ASP A 452 8.94 -8.39 -6.38
C ASP A 452 9.99 -7.42 -5.85
N ALA A 453 10.98 -7.93 -5.13
CA ALA A 453 12.01 -7.13 -4.47
C ALA A 453 12.71 -6.11 -5.40
N PRO A 454 13.09 -6.45 -6.65
CA PRO A 454 13.66 -5.46 -7.57
C PRO A 454 12.68 -4.34 -7.94
N ALA A 455 11.41 -4.66 -8.19
CA ALA A 455 10.39 -3.66 -8.53
C ALA A 455 10.03 -2.78 -7.32
N LEU A 456 9.98 -3.35 -6.12
CA LEU A 456 9.78 -2.62 -4.86
C LEU A 456 10.91 -1.62 -4.61
N LYS A 457 12.15 -2.01 -4.91
CA LYS A 457 13.32 -1.16 -4.71
C LYS A 457 13.46 -0.06 -5.76
N GLU A 458 13.05 -0.33 -7.01
CA GLU A 458 13.08 0.64 -8.10
C GLU A 458 11.92 1.66 -8.01
N ALA A 459 10.79 1.29 -7.40
CA ALA A 459 9.68 2.21 -7.20
C ALA A 459 10.08 3.47 -6.41
N ASP A 460 9.34 4.57 -6.62
CA ASP A 460 9.51 5.75 -5.75
C ASP A 460 9.01 5.45 -4.32
N VAL A 461 8.04 4.53 -4.19
CA VAL A 461 7.61 3.93 -2.92
C VAL A 461 7.30 2.44 -3.11
N GLY A 462 8.06 1.56 -2.46
CA GLY A 462 7.76 0.13 -2.39
C GLY A 462 6.92 -0.22 -1.15
N PHE A 463 5.82 -0.97 -1.34
CA PHE A 463 5.00 -1.55 -0.28
C PHE A 463 5.18 -3.07 -0.18
N ALA A 464 5.51 -3.57 1.01
CA ALA A 464 5.46 -5.00 1.29
C ALA A 464 4.29 -5.36 2.21
N LEU A 465 3.72 -6.54 2.01
CA LEU A 465 2.76 -7.13 2.94
C LEU A 465 3.48 -7.60 4.22
N GLY A 466 2.89 -7.32 5.38
CA GLY A 466 3.43 -7.63 6.70
C GLY A 466 3.21 -9.08 7.09
N ILE A 467 2.07 -9.66 6.72
CA ILE A 467 1.69 -11.04 7.09
C ILE A 467 2.07 -12.00 5.96
N ALA A 468 1.54 -11.79 4.76
CA ALA A 468 1.77 -12.66 3.60
C ALA A 468 3.14 -12.42 2.93
N GLY A 469 3.76 -11.26 3.16
CA GLY A 469 5.01 -10.90 2.49
C GLY A 469 6.23 -11.65 3.03
N THR A 470 7.09 -12.05 2.11
CA THR A 470 8.40 -12.65 2.41
C THR A 470 9.34 -11.63 3.06
N GLU A 471 10.27 -12.11 3.89
CA GLU A 471 11.27 -11.22 4.53
C GLU A 471 12.11 -10.44 3.51
N ILE A 472 12.35 -11.00 2.31
CA ILE A 472 13.07 -10.31 1.24
C ILE A 472 12.24 -9.13 0.69
N ALA A 473 10.93 -9.30 0.53
CA ALA A 473 10.05 -8.21 0.10
C ALA A 473 10.01 -7.10 1.16
N LYS A 474 9.90 -7.47 2.45
CA LYS A 474 9.94 -6.52 3.57
C LYS A 474 11.27 -5.77 3.64
N GLU A 475 12.39 -6.43 3.36
CA GLU A 475 13.72 -5.82 3.32
C GLU A 475 13.93 -4.91 2.10
N ALA A 476 13.28 -5.18 0.97
CA ALA A 476 13.40 -4.37 -0.24
C ALA A 476 12.50 -3.11 -0.24
N CYS A 477 11.39 -3.14 0.50
CA CYS A 477 10.38 -2.09 0.49
C CYS A 477 10.72 -0.89 1.41
N ASP A 478 10.00 0.21 1.19
CA ASP A 478 10.10 1.42 2.01
C ASP A 478 9.00 1.49 3.09
N ILE A 479 7.84 0.89 2.85
CA ILE A 479 6.71 0.82 3.79
C ILE A 479 6.20 -0.62 3.88
N VAL A 480 6.09 -1.15 5.10
CA VAL A 480 5.46 -2.46 5.37
C VAL A 480 4.04 -2.24 5.87
N ILE A 481 3.07 -2.92 5.26
CA ILE A 481 1.66 -2.87 5.64
C ILE A 481 1.39 -4.01 6.62
N LEU A 482 1.23 -3.68 7.90
CA LEU A 482 1.18 -4.66 8.97
C LEU A 482 -0.08 -5.54 8.94
N ASP A 483 -1.16 -5.05 8.34
CA ASP A 483 -2.47 -5.71 8.26
C ASP A 483 -2.82 -6.26 6.87
N ASP A 484 -1.88 -6.21 5.93
CA ASP A 484 -2.05 -6.60 4.51
C ASP A 484 -3.26 -5.95 3.82
N ASN A 485 -3.68 -4.77 4.28
CA ASN A 485 -4.88 -4.10 3.79
C ASN A 485 -4.55 -2.93 2.85
N ILE A 486 -5.14 -2.90 1.66
CA ILE A 486 -5.01 -1.78 0.73
C ILE A 486 -5.57 -0.45 1.29
N ARG A 487 -6.51 -0.49 2.24
CA ARG A 487 -6.97 0.70 2.97
C ARG A 487 -5.82 1.41 3.68
N SER A 488 -4.85 0.67 4.20
CA SER A 488 -3.65 1.21 4.84
C SER A 488 -2.80 2.00 3.85
N MET A 489 -2.74 1.60 2.57
CA MET A 489 -2.08 2.39 1.51
C MET A 489 -2.77 3.74 1.27
N ALA A 490 -4.11 3.76 1.28
CA ALA A 490 -4.86 5.02 1.16
C ALA A 490 -4.57 5.96 2.35
N LYS A 491 -4.42 5.41 3.57
CA LYS A 491 -3.98 6.19 4.73
C LYS A 491 -2.54 6.70 4.57
N ALA A 492 -1.65 5.93 3.96
CA ALA A 492 -0.29 6.38 3.67
C ALA A 492 -0.27 7.60 2.72
N VAL A 493 -1.11 7.60 1.68
CA VAL A 493 -1.31 8.78 0.81
C VAL A 493 -1.80 9.98 1.60
N LEU A 494 -2.79 9.79 2.47
CA LEU A 494 -3.34 10.85 3.32
C LEU A 494 -2.27 11.48 4.22
N TRP A 495 -1.48 10.66 4.91
CA TRP A 495 -0.39 11.12 5.77
C TRP A 495 0.72 11.81 4.99
N GLY A 496 1.12 11.29 3.83
CA GLY A 496 2.11 11.94 2.98
C GLY A 496 1.67 13.31 2.48
N ARG A 497 0.40 13.45 2.08
CA ARG A 497 -0.18 14.76 1.72
C ARG A 497 -0.22 15.72 2.90
N ASN A 498 -0.49 15.21 4.10
CA ASN A 498 -0.51 16.03 5.30
C ASN A 498 0.88 16.58 5.63
N VAL A 499 1.92 15.73 5.61
CA VAL A 499 3.31 16.16 5.81
C VAL A 499 3.67 17.29 4.84
N PHE A 500 3.38 17.10 3.56
CA PHE A 500 3.68 18.11 2.54
C PHE A 500 2.94 19.44 2.79
N MET A 501 1.68 19.37 3.20
CA MET A 501 0.88 20.56 3.53
C MET A 501 1.36 21.26 4.81
N SER A 502 1.76 20.50 5.83
CA SER A 502 2.33 21.03 7.07
C SER A 502 3.65 21.75 6.81
N ILE A 503 4.52 21.20 5.94
CA ILE A 503 5.75 21.86 5.49
C ILE A 503 5.42 23.16 4.75
N ARG A 504 4.41 23.18 3.87
CA ARG A 504 3.98 24.42 3.20
C ARG A 504 3.48 25.48 4.17
N LYS A 505 2.70 25.10 5.19
CA LYS A 505 2.22 26.03 6.24
C LYS A 505 3.38 26.64 7.01
N PHE A 506 4.34 25.81 7.41
CA PHE A 506 5.57 26.25 8.07
C PHE A 506 6.38 27.20 7.19
N LEU A 507 6.60 26.85 5.92
CA LEU A 507 7.30 27.72 4.97
C LEU A 507 6.59 29.05 4.76
N GLN A 508 5.27 29.07 4.66
CA GLN A 508 4.51 30.32 4.53
C GLN A 508 4.73 31.21 5.76
N PHE A 509 4.67 30.63 6.96
CA PHE A 509 4.92 31.34 8.22
C PHE A 509 6.35 31.91 8.27
N GLN A 510 7.34 31.08 7.97
CA GLN A 510 8.74 31.47 8.03
C GLN A 510 9.13 32.52 6.99
N LEU A 511 8.70 32.33 5.74
CA LEU A 511 9.00 33.26 4.66
C LEU A 511 8.39 34.65 4.88
N VAL A 512 7.20 34.74 5.50
CA VAL A 512 6.62 36.04 5.86
C VAL A 512 7.54 36.82 6.77
N VAL A 513 8.03 36.19 7.85
CA VAL A 513 8.88 36.89 8.81
C VAL A 513 10.25 37.22 8.22
N ASN A 514 10.83 36.32 7.42
CA ASN A 514 12.10 36.60 6.73
C ASN A 514 11.97 37.77 5.76
N VAL A 515 10.91 37.82 4.94
CA VAL A 515 10.66 38.94 4.02
C VAL A 515 10.47 40.25 4.78
N VAL A 516 9.70 40.25 5.88
CA VAL A 516 9.53 41.44 6.73
C VAL A 516 10.85 41.88 7.35
N ALA A 517 11.64 40.96 7.90
CA ALA A 517 12.93 41.27 8.51
C ALA A 517 13.92 41.89 7.50
N VAL A 518 14.06 41.29 6.32
CA VAL A 518 14.96 41.77 5.26
C VAL A 518 14.50 43.13 4.73
N THR A 519 13.21 43.28 4.41
CA THR A 519 12.68 44.56 3.87
C THR A 519 12.80 45.69 4.88
N LEU A 520 12.53 45.43 6.15
CA LEU A 520 12.60 46.43 7.21
C LEU A 520 14.04 46.90 7.44
N ASN A 521 15.00 45.97 7.48
CA ASN A 521 16.42 46.33 7.57
C ASN A 521 16.92 47.09 6.34
N PHE A 522 16.48 46.69 5.14
CA PHE A 522 16.82 47.38 3.90
C PHE A 522 16.30 48.83 3.91
N PHE A 523 15.02 49.05 4.18
CA PHE A 523 14.46 50.41 4.23
C PHE A 523 15.07 51.24 5.36
N SER A 524 15.34 50.65 6.52
CA SER A 524 16.02 51.34 7.62
C SER A 524 17.40 51.85 7.21
N ALA A 525 18.17 51.06 6.46
CA ALA A 525 19.45 51.48 5.92
C ALA A 525 19.31 52.61 4.89
N CYS A 526 18.27 52.57 4.04
CA CYS A 526 17.96 53.64 3.09
C CYS A 526 17.57 54.96 3.79
N TYR A 527 16.75 54.90 4.85
CA TYR A 527 16.30 56.09 5.60
C TYR A 527 17.34 56.63 6.59
N GLY A 528 18.37 55.84 6.90
CA GLY A 528 19.46 56.26 7.74
C GLY A 528 19.17 56.40 9.21
N LEU A 529 18.30 55.55 9.71
CA LEU A 529 18.16 55.33 11.14
C LEU A 529 19.49 54.78 11.68
N GLU A 530 20.06 55.46 12.68
CA GLU A 530 21.31 55.06 13.34
C GLU A 530 21.17 53.71 14.04
N GLU A 531 19.97 53.40 14.53
CA GLU A 531 19.61 52.11 15.10
C GLU A 531 18.64 51.36 14.17
N LEU A 532 19.05 50.15 13.75
CA LEU A 532 18.12 49.25 13.07
C LEU A 532 16.97 48.91 14.04
N PRO A 533 15.70 48.95 13.59
CA PRO A 533 14.54 48.65 14.43
C PRO A 533 14.55 47.25 15.05
N LEU A 534 15.35 46.35 14.50
CA LEU A 534 15.71 45.06 15.08
C LEU A 534 17.24 44.94 15.00
N GLY A 535 17.92 45.10 16.13
CA GLY A 535 19.35 44.83 16.21
C GLY A 535 19.68 43.35 15.94
N PRO A 536 20.96 42.99 15.74
CA PRO A 536 21.36 41.63 15.39
C PRO A 536 20.89 40.56 16.40
N VAL A 537 21.01 40.84 17.70
CA VAL A 537 20.64 39.87 18.76
C VAL A 537 19.13 39.59 18.78
N PRO A 538 18.22 40.59 18.83
CA PRO A 538 16.78 40.34 18.70
C PRO A 538 16.38 39.62 17.41
N LEU A 539 17.04 39.91 16.29
CA LEU A 539 16.74 39.30 14.99
C LEU A 539 17.07 37.79 15.00
N LEU A 540 18.23 37.43 15.55
CA LEU A 540 18.63 36.03 15.76
C LEU A 540 17.69 35.31 16.74
N TRP A 541 17.26 36.00 17.80
CA TRP A 541 16.31 35.45 18.76
C TRP A 541 14.95 35.12 18.13
N VAL A 542 14.43 36.02 17.29
CA VAL A 542 13.18 35.79 16.54
C VAL A 542 13.33 34.62 15.58
N ASN A 543 14.44 34.57 14.84
CA ASN A 543 14.74 33.48 13.90
C ASN A 543 14.80 32.14 14.64
N MET A 544 15.56 32.02 15.73
CA MET A 544 15.67 30.78 16.51
C MET A 544 14.31 30.27 17.05
N ILE A 545 13.48 31.17 17.61
CA ILE A 545 12.16 30.79 18.15
C ILE A 545 11.20 30.38 17.04
N MET A 546 11.12 31.17 15.97
CA MET A 546 10.25 30.92 14.83
C MET A 546 10.57 29.58 14.18
N ASP A 547 11.86 29.35 13.94
CA ASP A 547 12.37 28.18 13.24
C ASP A 547 12.20 26.91 14.07
N SER A 548 12.40 26.98 15.38
CA SER A 548 12.30 25.79 16.24
C SER A 548 10.87 25.53 16.72
N MET A 549 10.22 26.51 17.35
CA MET A 549 8.89 26.33 17.93
C MET A 549 7.79 26.37 16.86
N GLY A 550 7.95 27.21 15.84
CA GLY A 550 7.01 27.27 14.71
C GLY A 550 7.04 25.98 13.88
N ALA A 551 8.22 25.41 13.66
CA ALA A 551 8.37 24.10 13.05
C ALA A 551 7.63 23.02 13.83
N LEU A 552 7.87 22.93 15.14
CA LEU A 552 7.22 21.92 15.98
C LEU A 552 5.69 22.05 15.99
N ALA A 553 5.18 23.29 16.08
CA ALA A 553 3.74 23.54 16.14
C ALA A 553 3.03 23.21 14.82
N LEU A 554 3.60 23.61 13.67
CA LEU A 554 2.96 23.45 12.36
C LEU A 554 3.23 22.08 11.72
N ALA A 555 4.36 21.43 12.04
CA ALA A 555 4.70 20.12 11.49
C ALA A 555 3.89 18.97 12.12
N THR A 556 3.25 19.20 13.28
CA THR A 556 2.53 18.16 14.06
C THR A 556 1.01 18.18 13.89
N GLU A 557 0.47 18.92 12.92
CA GLU A 557 -0.96 18.97 12.65
C GLU A 557 -1.51 17.63 12.11
N PRO A 558 -2.71 17.19 12.55
CA PRO A 558 -3.34 15.97 12.03
C PRO A 558 -3.93 16.16 10.62
N PRO A 559 -4.04 15.07 9.83
CA PRO A 559 -4.58 15.12 8.48
C PRO A 559 -6.07 15.48 8.45
N SER A 560 -6.46 16.30 7.46
CA SER A 560 -7.87 16.51 7.11
C SER A 560 -8.31 15.54 6.01
N PRO A 561 -9.51 14.93 6.09
CA PRO A 561 -10.05 14.08 5.03
C PRO A 561 -10.16 14.76 3.66
N ASP A 562 -10.27 16.09 3.62
CA ASP A 562 -10.35 16.86 2.36
C ASP A 562 -9.07 16.78 1.53
N LEU A 563 -7.94 16.35 2.11
CA LEU A 563 -6.70 16.10 1.39
C LEU A 563 -6.85 14.98 0.33
N MET A 564 -7.80 14.06 0.51
CA MET A 564 -8.09 12.99 -0.46
C MET A 564 -8.95 13.45 -1.64
N LYS A 565 -9.50 14.67 -1.61
CA LYS A 565 -10.27 15.24 -2.73
C LYS A 565 -9.41 16.02 -3.71
N ARG A 566 -8.15 16.28 -3.35
CA ARG A 566 -7.21 17.05 -4.17
C ARG A 566 -6.45 16.13 -5.10
N GLN A 567 -6.05 16.66 -6.26
CA GLN A 567 -5.14 15.96 -7.17
C GLN A 567 -3.74 15.83 -6.53
N PRO A 568 -2.96 14.80 -6.90
CA PRO A 568 -1.58 14.65 -6.44
C PRO A 568 -0.73 15.85 -6.84
N PHE A 569 0.28 16.18 -6.04
CA PHE A 569 1.22 17.26 -6.39
C PHE A 569 2.15 16.89 -7.55
N GLY A 570 2.26 15.59 -7.88
CA GLY A 570 3.19 15.08 -8.90
C GLY A 570 4.66 15.37 -8.54
N ARG A 571 5.56 15.22 -9.51
CA ARG A 571 7.00 15.43 -9.30
C ARG A 571 7.44 16.90 -9.41
N SER A 572 6.84 17.66 -10.33
CA SER A 572 7.31 19.00 -10.72
C SER A 572 6.65 20.19 -10.02
N ALA A 573 5.61 19.99 -9.18
CA ALA A 573 4.95 21.13 -8.55
C ALA A 573 5.89 21.87 -7.58
N PRO A 574 5.95 23.22 -7.63
CA PRO A 574 6.81 23.99 -6.75
C PRO A 574 6.33 23.90 -5.29
N LEU A 575 7.29 23.96 -4.36
CA LEU A 575 6.97 23.91 -2.93
C LEU A 575 6.18 25.15 -2.49
N VAL A 576 6.56 26.34 -2.95
CA VAL A 576 5.82 27.59 -2.75
C VAL A 576 4.97 27.88 -3.99
N ASN A 577 3.64 27.83 -3.85
CA ASN A 577 2.71 28.09 -4.96
C ASN A 577 2.35 29.58 -5.07
N GLN A 578 1.63 29.95 -6.13
CA GLN A 578 1.24 31.35 -6.38
C GLN A 578 0.31 31.92 -5.29
N GLU A 579 -0.54 31.09 -4.70
CA GLU A 579 -1.42 31.50 -3.58
C GLU A 579 -0.62 31.80 -2.31
N MET A 580 0.41 31.00 -2.02
CA MET A 580 1.35 31.22 -0.92
C MET A 580 2.11 32.52 -1.15
N TRP A 581 2.63 32.77 -2.36
CA TRP A 581 3.28 34.05 -2.68
C TRP A 581 2.35 35.25 -2.45
N ARG A 582 1.09 35.17 -2.89
CA ARG A 582 0.08 36.20 -2.61
C ARG A 582 -0.08 36.42 -1.10
N ASN A 583 -0.24 35.34 -0.34
CA ASN A 583 -0.41 35.43 1.12
C ASN A 583 0.84 36.02 1.79
N ILE A 584 2.03 35.60 1.37
CA ILE A 584 3.31 36.09 1.89
C ILE A 584 3.43 37.60 1.65
N CYS A 585 3.21 38.06 0.42
CA CYS A 585 3.30 39.48 0.08
C CYS A 585 2.29 40.34 0.84
N VAL A 586 1.02 39.90 0.95
CA VAL A 586 -0.02 40.65 1.65
C VAL A 586 0.26 40.74 3.15
N GLN A 587 0.65 39.62 3.78
CA GLN A 587 0.98 39.59 5.22
C GLN A 587 2.25 40.40 5.51
N ALA A 588 3.28 40.28 4.66
CA ALA A 588 4.51 41.06 4.80
C ALA A 588 4.22 42.56 4.71
N PHE A 589 3.40 42.97 3.73
CA PHE A 589 2.98 44.36 3.59
C PHE A 589 2.18 44.88 4.80
N TYR A 590 1.25 44.07 5.31
CA TYR A 590 0.48 44.41 6.50
C TYR A 590 1.36 44.57 7.75
N GLN A 591 2.29 43.64 7.99
CA GLN A 591 3.21 43.71 9.13
C GLN A 591 4.19 44.89 9.02
N PHE A 592 4.63 45.20 7.80
CA PHE A 592 5.44 46.39 7.53
C PHE A 592 4.69 47.69 7.87
N LEU A 593 3.42 47.81 7.47
CA LEU A 593 2.58 48.98 7.78
C LEU A 593 2.21 49.08 9.27
N GLY A 594 1.81 47.96 9.89
CA GLY A 594 1.38 47.93 11.29
C GLY A 594 2.45 48.45 12.25
N ARG A 595 3.72 48.26 11.92
CA ARG A 595 4.85 48.76 12.73
C ARG A 595 5.06 50.27 12.58
N ARG A 596 4.71 50.85 11.42
CA ARG A 596 4.73 52.31 11.20
C ARG A 596 3.71 53.03 12.09
N CYS A 597 2.56 52.40 12.34
CA CYS A 597 1.54 52.91 13.28
C CYS A 597 1.96 52.80 14.76
N TRP A 598 2.76 51.79 15.13
CA TRP A 598 3.28 51.67 16.51
C TRP A 598 4.43 52.65 16.80
N GLY A 599 5.28 52.92 15.81
CA GLY A 599 6.35 53.94 15.92
C GLY A 599 5.83 55.38 16.00
N SER A 600 4.61 55.66 15.52
CA SER A 600 3.99 56.99 15.62
C SER A 600 3.34 57.28 16.97
N THR A 601 3.11 56.28 17.83
CA THR A 601 2.48 56.46 19.16
C THR A 601 3.48 56.57 20.31
N SER A 602 4.78 56.34 20.08
CA SER A 602 5.82 56.46 21.11
C SER A 602 6.55 57.81 21.15
N THR A 603 6.10 58.81 20.37
CA THR A 603 6.69 60.18 20.34
C THR A 603 5.86 61.24 21.06
N THR A 604 4.92 60.86 21.93
CA THR A 604 4.35 61.79 22.91
C THR A 604 5.08 61.69 24.25
N GLU A 605 6.00 62.63 24.44
CA GLU A 605 6.55 63.19 25.67
C GLU A 605 6.15 62.50 27.00
N THR A 606 7.15 62.00 27.73
CA THR A 606 7.06 61.86 29.19
C THR A 606 7.95 62.93 29.86
N PRO A 607 7.40 63.84 30.69
CA PRO A 607 8.22 64.63 31.60
C PRO A 607 8.34 63.94 32.97
N ASN A 608 9.53 64.09 33.54
CA ASN A 608 9.90 63.96 34.96
C ASN A 608 10.25 62.59 35.52
N THR A 609 11.58 62.38 35.51
CA THR A 609 12.37 61.72 36.54
C THR A 609 11.98 62.14 37.97
N LYS A 610 11.64 61.16 38.82
CA LYS A 610 11.83 61.28 40.27
C LYS A 610 12.52 60.03 40.83
N ARG A 611 13.67 60.31 41.44
CA ARG A 611 14.54 59.47 42.26
C ARG A 611 13.79 58.50 43.16
N PHE A 612 14.31 57.28 43.28
CA PHE A 612 14.33 56.56 44.55
C PHE A 612 15.68 55.87 44.73
N SER A 613 16.51 56.49 45.57
CA SER A 613 17.64 55.90 46.27
C SER A 613 17.13 55.20 47.53
N SER A 614 17.51 53.94 47.75
CA SER A 614 17.50 53.36 49.10
C SER A 614 18.60 52.30 49.23
N THR A 615 19.60 52.66 50.02
CA THR A 615 20.62 51.80 50.64
C THR A 615 19.99 50.73 51.55
N PRO A 616 20.65 49.57 51.76
CA PRO A 616 20.16 48.54 52.66
C PRO A 616 20.65 48.77 54.10
N SER A 617 19.73 48.77 55.07
CA SER A 617 20.05 48.74 56.50
C SER A 617 19.96 47.32 57.04
N SER A 618 21.08 46.85 57.60
CA SER A 618 21.19 45.68 58.44
C SER A 618 20.54 45.90 59.83
N SER A 619 19.72 44.95 60.29
CA SER A 619 19.62 44.63 61.73
C SER A 619 19.04 43.24 61.97
N THR A 620 19.80 42.48 62.74
CA THR A 620 19.58 41.15 63.32
C THR A 620 18.41 41.07 64.31
N ARG A 621 17.77 39.89 64.45
CA ARG A 621 17.77 39.06 65.68
C ARG A 621 16.85 37.83 65.58
N SER A 622 17.39 36.71 66.10
CA SER A 622 16.80 35.51 66.71
C SER A 622 15.66 34.78 66.00
#